data_AF-A0AB73HBE8-F1
#
_entry.id   AF-A0AB73HBE8-F1
#
_cell.length_a   1.000
_cell.length_b   1.000
_cell.length_c   1.000
_cell.angle_alpha   90.00
_cell.angle_beta   90.00
_cell.angle_gamma   90.00
#
_symmetry.space_group_name_H-M   'P 1'
#
loop_
_entity.id
_entity.type
_entity.pdbx_description
1 polymer ?
#
loop_
_entity_poly.entity_id
_entity_poly.type
_entity_poly.pdbx_seq_one_letter_code
_entity_poly.pdbx_strand_id
1 'polypeptide(L)'
;MYQEASKKIKEAMKANNELVENTRISSISNKKLRSDNKSGHTGVAFKDNKWVARISISGVEYHLGSFDTKEEAIAAREKGEELYFKPIFDKYR
;
A
#
# COMPACT_ATOMS: atom_id res chain seq x y z
N MET A 1 19.51 -4.27 -20.72
CA MET A 1 18.13 -4.57 -21.20
C MET A 1 17.05 -4.50 -20.12
N TYR A 2 16.95 -5.40 -19.12
CA TYR A 2 15.87 -5.31 -18.10
C TYR A 2 16.05 -4.13 -17.11
N GLN A 3 17.30 -3.78 -16.81
CA GLN A 3 17.65 -2.73 -15.85
C GLN A 3 17.32 -1.32 -16.39
N GLU A 4 17.53 -1.07 -17.67
CA GLU A 4 17.33 0.25 -18.28
C GLU A 4 15.86 0.57 -18.53
N ALA A 5 15.06 -0.43 -18.93
CA ALA A 5 13.62 -0.27 -19.07
C ALA A 5 12.94 0.03 -17.72
N SER A 6 13.35 -0.68 -16.65
CA SER A 6 12.89 -0.39 -15.28
C SER A 6 13.29 1.01 -14.83
N LYS A 7 14.52 1.44 -15.12
CA LYS A 7 15.02 2.78 -14.77
C LYS A 7 14.22 3.89 -15.47
N LYS A 8 13.93 3.74 -16.77
CA LYS A 8 13.16 4.70 -17.57
C LYS A 8 11.70 4.82 -17.11
N ILE A 9 11.09 3.71 -16.69
CA ILE A 9 9.76 3.69 -16.08
C ILE A 9 9.75 4.38 -14.71
N LYS A 10 10.75 4.10 -13.84
CA LYS A 10 10.90 4.76 -12.53
C LYS A 10 11.07 6.27 -12.66
N GLU A 11 11.85 6.72 -13.64
CA GLU A 11 12.15 8.12 -13.90
C GLU A 11 10.93 8.88 -14.43
N ALA A 12 10.13 8.27 -15.30
CA ALA A 12 8.85 8.81 -15.76
C ALA A 12 7.77 8.86 -14.65
N MET A 13 7.79 7.93 -13.70
CA MET A 13 6.87 7.94 -12.55
C MET A 13 7.27 8.98 -11.49
N LYS A 14 8.56 9.34 -11.36
CA LYS A 14 9.07 10.38 -10.46
C LYS A 14 8.58 11.78 -10.83
N ALA A 15 8.32 12.04 -12.11
CA ALA A 15 7.84 13.32 -12.62
C ALA A 15 6.34 13.58 -12.36
N ASN A 16 5.56 12.56 -11.98
CA ASN A 16 4.13 12.68 -11.67
C ASN A 16 3.88 12.52 -10.17
N ASN A 17 4.31 13.56 -9.44
CA ASN A 17 3.97 13.94 -8.07
C ASN A 17 4.05 12.86 -6.97
N GLU A 18 5.21 12.90 -6.26
CA GLU A 18 5.44 12.39 -4.89
C GLU A 18 5.54 10.86 -4.73
N LEU A 19 6.53 10.27 -5.40
CA LEU A 19 7.08 8.97 -5.00
C LEU A 19 8.07 9.17 -3.85
N VAL A 20 7.73 8.74 -2.63
CA VAL A 20 8.66 8.67 -1.50
C VAL A 20 9.05 7.22 -1.27
N GLU A 21 10.35 6.94 -1.31
CA GLU A 21 10.89 5.57 -1.28
C GLU A 21 10.05 4.66 -2.19
N ASN A 22 9.90 4.97 -3.48
CA ASN A 22 9.06 4.24 -4.46
C ASN A 22 7.57 4.02 -4.08
N THR A 23 7.03 4.74 -3.09
CA THR A 23 5.62 4.72 -2.70
C THR A 23 4.94 6.00 -3.16
N ARG A 24 3.83 5.91 -3.90
CA ARG A 24 3.05 7.10 -4.26
C ARG A 24 2.32 7.61 -3.04
N ILE A 25 2.67 8.80 -2.54
CA ILE A 25 1.98 9.45 -1.42
C ILE A 25 0.50 9.69 -1.73
N SER A 26 0.21 10.07 -2.98
CA SER A 26 -1.15 10.17 -3.49
C SER A 26 -1.95 8.86 -3.40
N SER A 27 -1.32 7.68 -3.47
CA SER A 27 -2.01 6.40 -3.31
C SER A 27 -2.35 6.07 -1.86
N ILE A 28 -1.66 6.72 -0.91
CA ILE A 28 -1.90 6.59 0.53
C ILE A 28 -3.09 7.47 0.92
N SER A 29 -3.11 8.71 0.43
CA SER A 29 -4.19 9.66 0.72
C SER A 29 -5.47 9.37 -0.09
N ASN A 30 -5.31 8.81 -1.30
CA ASN A 30 -6.44 8.51 -2.18
C ASN A 30 -7.12 7.20 -1.75
N LYS A 31 -8.11 7.34 -0.87
CA LYS A 31 -8.98 6.26 -0.41
C LYS A 31 -9.93 5.71 -1.48
N LYS A 32 -9.73 6.03 -2.77
CA LYS A 32 -10.60 5.56 -3.85
C LYS A 32 -10.49 4.05 -3.96
N LEU A 33 -11.55 3.38 -3.51
CA LEU A 33 -11.73 1.95 -3.66
C LEU A 33 -11.79 1.60 -5.15
N ARG A 34 -11.08 0.54 -5.54
CA ARG A 34 -11.28 -0.03 -6.87
C ARG A 34 -12.70 -0.62 -6.97
N SER A 35 -13.28 -0.57 -8.15
CA SER A 35 -14.63 -1.08 -8.42
C SER A 35 -14.78 -2.59 -8.20
N ASP A 36 -13.67 -3.33 -8.28
CA ASP A 36 -13.59 -4.78 -8.03
C ASP A 36 -13.29 -5.13 -6.56
N ASN A 37 -13.21 -4.13 -5.67
CA ASN A 37 -12.93 -4.35 -4.27
C ASN A 37 -14.18 -4.86 -3.53
N LYS A 38 -14.19 -6.15 -3.19
CA LYS A 38 -15.26 -6.80 -2.42
C LYS A 38 -15.19 -6.55 -0.92
N SER A 39 -14.03 -6.15 -0.38
CA SER A 39 -13.86 -5.88 1.05
C SER A 39 -14.28 -4.46 1.42
N GLY A 40 -14.35 -3.53 0.47
CA GLY A 40 -14.64 -2.12 0.78
C GLY A 40 -13.53 -1.43 1.57
N HIS A 41 -12.36 -2.06 1.71
CA HIS A 41 -11.18 -1.44 2.33
C HIS A 41 -9.92 -1.77 1.51
N THR A 42 -9.10 -0.75 1.21
CA THR A 42 -7.89 -0.95 0.39
C THR A 42 -6.85 -1.75 1.16
N GLY A 43 -6.21 -2.72 0.51
CA GLY A 43 -5.21 -3.56 1.16
C GLY A 43 -5.76 -4.66 2.08
N VAL A 44 -7.09 -4.78 2.19
CA VAL A 44 -7.76 -5.90 2.87
C VAL A 44 -8.45 -6.77 1.83
N ALA A 45 -8.20 -8.07 1.83
CA ALA A 45 -8.81 -9.02 0.90
C ALA A 45 -9.21 -10.30 1.63
N PHE A 46 -10.32 -10.90 1.23
CA PHE A 46 -10.73 -12.22 1.73
C PHE A 46 -10.11 -13.31 0.85
N LYS A 47 -9.26 -14.17 1.43
CA LYS A 47 -8.53 -15.23 0.75
C LYS A 47 -8.44 -16.46 1.67
N ASP A 48 -8.61 -17.65 1.11
CA ASP A 48 -8.44 -18.92 1.84
C ASP A 48 -9.27 -18.97 3.14
N ASN A 49 -10.50 -18.46 3.07
CA ASN A 49 -11.45 -18.35 4.18
C ASN A 49 -10.99 -17.44 5.35
N LYS A 50 -10.00 -16.57 5.12
CA LYS A 50 -9.48 -15.60 6.08
C LYS A 50 -9.41 -14.20 5.47
N TRP A 51 -9.47 -13.19 6.31
CA TRP A 51 -9.27 -11.78 5.95
C TRP A 51 -7.79 -11.43 6.04
N VAL A 52 -7.17 -11.16 4.90
CA VAL A 52 -5.74 -10.84 4.80
C VAL A 52 -5.55 -9.34 4.66
N ALA A 53 -4.70 -8.78 5.51
CA ALA A 53 -4.27 -7.40 5.46
C ALA A 53 -2.84 -7.30 4.91
N ARG A 54 -2.64 -6.43 3.93
CA ARG A 54 -1.34 -6.17 3.30
C ARG A 54 -1.11 -4.69 3.07
N ILE A 55 0.15 -4.28 3.06
CA ILE A 55 0.57 -2.93 2.74
C ILE A 55 1.76 -2.93 1.80
N SER A 56 1.68 -2.15 0.73
CA SER A 56 2.74 -2.05 -0.26
C SER A 56 3.44 -0.71 -0.13
N ILE A 57 4.72 -0.75 0.21
CA ILE A 57 5.57 0.41 0.44
C ILE A 57 6.86 0.16 -0.30
N SER A 58 7.29 1.12 -1.09
CA SER A 58 8.47 1.01 -1.95
C SER A 58 8.42 -0.08 -3.01
N GLY A 59 7.22 -0.53 -3.37
CA GLY A 59 7.07 -1.72 -4.23
C GLY A 59 7.38 -3.03 -3.49
N VAL A 60 7.60 -2.99 -2.18
CA VAL A 60 7.68 -4.15 -1.30
C VAL A 60 6.31 -4.36 -0.67
N GLU A 61 5.76 -5.56 -0.80
CA GLU A 61 4.52 -5.95 -0.12
C GLU A 61 4.85 -6.50 1.27
N TYR A 62 4.30 -5.87 2.30
CA TYR A 62 4.37 -6.31 3.68
C TYR A 62 3.04 -6.96 4.05
N HIS A 63 3.13 -8.20 4.53
CA HIS A 63 1.99 -8.93 5.06
C HIS A 63 1.75 -8.52 6.51
N LEU A 64 0.61 -7.89 6.79
CA LEU A 64 0.26 -7.41 8.13
C LEU A 64 -0.38 -8.52 8.98
N GLY A 65 -0.98 -9.53 8.32
CA GLY A 65 -1.55 -10.69 8.97
C GLY A 65 -2.78 -11.23 8.24
N SER A 66 -3.23 -12.39 8.70
CA SER A 66 -4.48 -13.03 8.30
C SER A 66 -5.36 -13.19 9.54
N PHE A 67 -6.61 -12.76 9.43
CA PHE A 67 -7.57 -12.68 10.52
C PHE A 67 -8.84 -13.44 10.15
N ASP A 68 -9.63 -13.81 11.15
CA ASP A 68 -10.89 -14.52 10.91
C ASP A 68 -12.03 -13.53 10.64
N THR A 69 -11.89 -12.28 11.11
CA THR A 69 -12.88 -11.20 10.89
C THR A 69 -12.33 -10.08 10.00
N LYS A 70 -13.26 -9.36 9.36
CA LYS A 70 -12.93 -8.24 8.48
C LYS A 70 -12.38 -7.05 9.28
N GLU A 71 -12.98 -6.82 10.44
CA GLU A 71 -12.69 -5.73 11.35
C GLU A 71 -11.25 -5.82 11.87
N GLU A 72 -10.80 -7.02 12.23
CA GLU A 72 -9.41 -7.25 12.63
C GLU A 72 -8.42 -6.97 11.49
N ALA A 73 -8.75 -7.37 10.26
CA ALA A 73 -7.91 -7.08 9.11
C ALA A 73 -7.84 -5.59 8.79
N ILE A 74 -8.94 -4.86 8.98
CA ILE A 74 -8.96 -3.39 8.84
C ILE A 74 -8.12 -2.74 9.95
N ALA A 75 -8.27 -3.16 11.21
CA ALA A 75 -7.49 -2.64 12.32
C ALA A 75 -5.98 -2.90 12.13
N ALA A 76 -5.62 -4.09 11.64
CA ALA A 76 -4.24 -4.42 11.29
C ALA A 76 -3.72 -3.55 10.14
N ARG A 77 -4.57 -3.27 9.14
CA ARG A 77 -4.26 -2.34 8.05
C ARG A 77 -3.97 -0.94 8.59
N GLU A 78 -4.85 -0.37 9.41
CA GLU A 78 -4.69 0.96 10.04
C GLU A 78 -3.42 1.03 10.90
N LYS A 79 -3.13 -0.01 11.67
CA LYS A 79 -1.89 -0.11 12.45
C LYS A 79 -0.65 -0.16 11.56
N GLY A 80 -0.72 -0.87 10.43
CA GLY A 80 0.33 -0.86 9.42
C GLY A 80 0.52 0.53 8.82
N GLU A 81 -0.57 1.27 8.59
CA GLU A 81 -0.48 2.66 8.14
C GLU A 81 0.23 3.54 9.17
N GLU A 82 -0.08 3.40 10.45
CA GLU A 82 0.61 4.14 11.50
C GLU A 82 2.11 3.78 11.58
N LEU A 83 2.44 2.49 11.54
CA LEU A 83 3.81 2.02 11.70
C LEU A 83 4.70 2.37 10.51
N TYR A 84 4.17 2.28 9.29
CA TYR A 84 4.97 2.45 8.10
C TYR A 84 4.73 3.79 7.38
N PHE A 85 3.53 4.36 7.41
CA PHE A 85 3.30 5.66 6.79
C PHE A 85 3.70 6.84 7.68
N LYS A 86 3.55 6.80 9.01
CA LYS A 86 4.00 7.94 9.85
C LYS A 86 5.48 8.25 9.70
N PRO A 87 6.41 7.28 9.76
CA PRO A 87 7.83 7.58 9.60
C PRO A 87 8.15 8.13 8.21
N ILE A 88 7.42 7.67 7.18
CA ILE A 88 7.54 8.18 5.81
C ILE A 88 6.97 9.59 5.70
N PHE A 89 5.94 9.95 6.47
CA PHE A 89 5.34 11.27 6.43
C PHE A 89 6.18 12.31 7.20
N ASP A 90 6.64 11.95 8.41
CA ASP A 90 7.44 12.82 9.28
C ASP A 90 8.83 13.12 8.71
N LYS A 91 9.43 12.17 7.98
CA LYS A 91 10.76 12.33 7.37
C LYS A 91 10.81 13.37 6.25
N TYR A 92 9.67 13.81 5.73
CA TYR A 92 9.60 14.72 4.57
C TYR A 92 8.72 15.96 4.79
N ARG A 93 8.42 16.29 6.06
CA ARG A 93 7.84 17.58 6.46
C ARG A 93 8.94 18.61 6.73
#